data_AF-A0A7X8QT22-F1
#
_entry.id   AF-A0A7X8QT22-F1
#
_cell.length_a   1.000
_cell.length_b   1.000
_cell.length_c   1.000
_cell.angle_alpha   90.00
_cell.angle_beta   90.00
_cell.angle_gamma   90.00
#
_symmetry.space_group_name_H-M   'P 1'
#
loop_
_entity.id
_entity.type
_entity.pdbx_description
1 polymer ?
#
loop_
_entity_poly.entity_id
_entity_poly.type
_entity_poly.pdbx_seq_one_letter_code
_entity_poly.pdbx_strand_id
1 'polypeptide(L)'
;MTRVGLKSSIIKMLKTSRCGRWLLAKVWDLYMVLVKLRKQYFVQKEGWFVLREVHEALTEAGISYFVDFGTLLGMIREGRFLRHDADLDIGIIGASTDVKDCLNDVLKKAGFRLSVSFWFKGSCVSQSYIYGKVKCDFCFYVQQEPLMKCWLFRRFVEGYEYSSPNEMTAFEFHYTNVNELKALECNGITMMIPSDPESFLVEKYGNDWRIPNKKWRYWLAPRAKQCNEFGQFHYA
;
A
#
# COMPACT_ATOMS: atom_id res chain seq x y z
N MET A 1 19.03 11.26 -9.24
CA MET A 1 19.23 10.70 -7.87
C MET A 1 19.93 11.71 -6.95
N THR A 2 19.25 12.81 -6.61
CA THR A 2 19.67 13.73 -5.53
C THR A 2 18.47 13.91 -4.61
N ARG A 3 18.20 12.90 -3.77
CA ARG A 3 17.14 12.94 -2.74
C ARG A 3 17.68 12.89 -1.31
N VAL A 4 18.98 12.61 -1.15
CA VAL A 4 19.70 12.89 0.10
C VAL A 4 20.20 14.32 -0.03
N GLY A 5 19.90 15.21 0.92
CA GLY A 5 20.20 16.66 0.86
C GLY A 5 21.69 17.06 0.82
N LEU A 6 22.57 16.19 0.31
CA LEU A 6 23.97 16.46 0.02
C LEU A 6 24.11 17.31 -1.25
N LYS A 7 25.04 18.27 -1.23
CA LYS A 7 25.39 19.05 -2.42
C LYS A 7 25.84 18.11 -3.55
N SER A 8 25.41 18.42 -4.77
CA SER A 8 25.68 17.60 -5.97
C SER A 8 27.18 17.37 -6.22
N SER A 9 28.03 18.35 -5.87
CA SER A 9 29.49 18.27 -5.95
C SER A 9 30.09 17.18 -5.04
N ILE A 10 29.59 17.07 -3.81
CA ILE A 10 30.05 16.07 -2.82
C ILE A 10 29.68 14.66 -3.30
N ILE A 11 28.47 14.49 -3.83
CA ILE A 11 28.03 13.19 -4.39
C ILE A 11 28.92 12.80 -5.57
N LYS A 12 29.26 13.75 -6.45
CA LYS A 12 30.14 13.50 -7.61
C LYS A 12 31.53 13.04 -7.16
N MET A 13 32.10 13.70 -6.15
CA MET A 13 33.39 13.33 -5.56
C MET A 13 33.36 11.94 -4.93
N LEU A 14 32.34 11.62 -4.12
CA LEU A 14 32.23 10.32 -3.46
C LEU A 14 32.06 9.15 -4.44
N LYS A 15 31.55 9.39 -5.65
CA LYS A 15 31.42 8.32 -6.66
C LYS A 15 32.75 7.86 -7.27
N THR A 16 33.82 8.66 -7.17
CA THR A 16 35.10 8.37 -7.85
C THR A 16 35.89 7.24 -7.18
N SER A 17 35.68 6.97 -5.89
CA SER A 17 36.42 5.96 -5.13
C SER A 17 35.53 4.83 -4.61
N ARG A 18 36.13 3.66 -4.36
CA ARG A 18 35.44 2.51 -3.74
C ARG A 18 34.88 2.86 -2.36
N CYS A 19 35.69 3.53 -1.52
CA CYS A 19 35.29 3.97 -0.19
C CYS A 19 34.15 4.99 -0.24
N GLY A 20 34.18 5.94 -1.18
CA GLY A 20 33.13 6.93 -1.32
C GLY A 20 31.80 6.33 -1.78
N ARG A 21 31.81 5.35 -2.70
CA ARG A 21 30.61 4.60 -3.09
C ARG A 21 30.02 3.81 -1.92
N TRP A 22 30.87 3.17 -1.12
CA TRP A 22 30.44 2.48 0.09
C TRP A 22 29.79 3.46 1.10
N LEU A 23 30.40 4.63 1.32
CA LEU A 23 29.84 5.65 2.21
C LEU A 23 28.49 6.16 1.72
N LEU A 24 28.36 6.43 0.41
CA LEU A 24 27.09 6.84 -0.20
C LEU A 24 25.98 5.80 0.03
N ALA A 25 26.31 4.51 -0.10
CA ALA A 25 25.35 3.43 0.19
C ALA A 25 24.91 3.45 1.67
N LYS A 26 25.83 3.63 2.61
CA LYS A 26 25.49 3.71 4.04
C LYS A 26 24.68 4.95 4.42
N VAL A 27 25.01 6.10 3.83
CA VAL A 27 24.21 7.32 4.00
C VAL A 27 22.81 7.13 3.41
N TRP A 28 22.69 6.45 2.28
CA TRP A 28 21.40 6.10 1.69
C TRP A 28 20.59 5.16 2.60
N ASP A 29 21.21 4.11 3.14
CA ASP A 29 20.56 3.19 4.10
C ASP A 29 19.99 3.96 5.30
N LEU A 30 20.77 4.85 5.90
CA LEU A 30 20.34 5.69 7.02
C LEU A 30 19.19 6.63 6.63
N TYR A 31 19.31 7.29 5.48
CA TYR A 31 18.25 8.16 4.95
C TYR A 31 16.94 7.39 4.78
N MET A 32 16.99 6.17 4.24
CA MET A 32 15.80 5.33 4.07
C MET A 32 15.17 4.92 5.41
N VAL A 33 15.98 4.65 6.44
CA VAL A 33 15.49 4.41 7.80
C VAL A 33 14.75 5.65 8.34
N LEU A 34 15.33 6.84 8.21
CA LEU A 34 14.70 8.08 8.66
C LEU A 34 13.40 8.40 7.91
N VAL A 35 13.37 8.17 6.59
CA VAL A 35 12.16 8.32 5.78
C VAL A 35 11.06 7.37 6.28
N LYS A 36 11.40 6.11 6.59
CA LYS A 36 10.43 5.14 7.11
C LYS A 36 9.89 5.57 8.47
N LEU A 37 10.75 5.93 9.42
CA LEU A 37 10.34 6.41 10.75
C LEU A 37 9.43 7.64 10.66
N ARG A 38 9.76 8.57 9.75
CA ARG A 38 8.93 9.74 9.49
C ARG A 38 7.54 9.36 8.98
N LYS A 39 7.44 8.44 8.02
CA LYS A 39 6.14 7.96 7.53
C LYS A 39 5.31 7.33 8.64
N GLN A 40 5.94 6.46 9.43
CA GLN A 40 5.28 5.83 10.58
C GLN A 40 4.74 6.86 11.57
N TYR A 41 5.54 7.88 11.90
CA TYR A 41 5.10 8.97 12.76
C TYR A 41 3.84 9.67 12.22
N PHE A 42 3.80 9.99 10.92
CA PHE A 42 2.65 10.68 10.34
C PHE A 42 1.41 9.78 10.23
N VAL A 43 1.55 8.47 9.98
CA VAL A 43 0.42 7.53 10.05
C VAL A 43 -0.16 7.50 11.46
N GLN A 44 0.69 7.38 12.49
CA GLN A 44 0.22 7.35 13.88
C GLN A 44 -0.43 8.67 14.30
N LYS A 45 0.07 9.81 13.81
CA LYS A 45 -0.41 11.14 14.20
C LYS A 45 -1.65 11.58 13.44
N GLU A 46 -1.68 11.40 12.13
CA GLU A 46 -2.68 12.00 11.23
C GLU A 46 -3.52 10.94 10.50
N GLY A 47 -3.21 9.65 10.67
CA GLY A 47 -3.85 8.57 9.88
C GLY A 47 -5.36 8.46 10.07
N TRP A 48 -5.87 8.69 11.28
CA TRP A 48 -7.32 8.67 11.55
C TRP A 48 -8.05 9.80 10.84
N PHE A 49 -7.50 11.00 10.89
CA PHE A 49 -8.03 12.13 10.13
C PHE A 49 -8.06 11.78 8.65
N VAL A 50 -6.96 11.27 8.10
CA VAL A 50 -6.88 10.90 6.67
C VAL A 50 -7.86 9.79 6.30
N LEU A 51 -8.06 8.78 7.15
CA LEU A 51 -9.07 7.74 6.91
C LEU A 51 -10.49 8.31 6.89
N ARG A 52 -10.81 9.28 7.75
CA ARG A 52 -12.10 9.97 7.71
C ARG A 52 -12.30 10.73 6.39
N GLU A 53 -11.29 11.45 5.92
CA GLU A 53 -11.36 12.15 4.62
C GLU A 53 -11.54 11.15 3.45
N VAL A 54 -10.92 9.97 3.52
CA VAL A 54 -11.19 8.88 2.56
C VAL A 54 -12.64 8.41 2.68
N HIS A 55 -13.14 8.15 3.89
CA HIS A 55 -14.50 7.67 4.10
C HIS A 55 -15.54 8.64 3.55
N GLU A 56 -15.42 9.92 3.86
CA GLU A 56 -16.32 10.96 3.38
C GLU A 56 -16.30 11.05 1.85
N ALA A 57 -15.11 11.13 1.25
CA ALA A 57 -14.96 11.25 -0.20
C ALA A 57 -15.53 10.04 -0.98
N LEU A 58 -15.27 8.82 -0.50
CA LEU A 58 -15.74 7.61 -1.19
C LEU A 58 -17.23 7.36 -0.97
N THR A 59 -17.75 7.66 0.22
CA THR A 59 -19.17 7.48 0.54
C THR A 59 -20.04 8.49 -0.23
N GLU A 60 -19.63 9.76 -0.30
CA GLU A 60 -20.31 10.79 -1.10
C GLU A 60 -20.35 10.40 -2.60
N ALA A 61 -19.30 9.74 -3.08
CA ALA A 61 -19.18 9.27 -4.46
C ALA A 61 -19.90 7.93 -4.73
N GLY A 62 -20.42 7.26 -3.72
CA GLY A 62 -21.00 5.91 -3.86
C GLY A 62 -19.98 4.83 -4.24
N ILE A 63 -18.69 5.04 -3.98
CA ILE A 63 -17.63 4.07 -4.28
C ILE A 63 -17.57 3.04 -3.15
N SER A 64 -17.78 1.76 -3.49
CA SER A 64 -17.69 0.66 -2.52
C SER A 64 -16.23 0.33 -2.19
N TYR A 65 -15.89 0.40 -0.90
CA TYR A 65 -14.54 0.17 -0.41
C TYR A 65 -14.53 -0.46 0.98
N PHE A 66 -13.37 -0.91 1.41
CA PHE A 66 -13.11 -1.32 2.80
C PHE A 66 -11.68 -1.01 3.23
N VAL A 67 -11.46 -0.87 4.53
CA VAL A 67 -10.11 -0.82 5.10
C VAL A 67 -9.45 -2.18 4.94
N ASP A 68 -8.22 -2.23 4.43
CA ASP A 68 -7.57 -3.46 4.00
C ASP A 68 -6.23 -3.71 4.73
N PHE A 69 -5.62 -4.86 4.47
CA PHE A 69 -4.27 -5.27 4.86
C PHE A 69 -3.84 -4.78 6.26
N GLY A 70 -2.72 -4.05 6.36
CA GLY A 70 -2.11 -3.69 7.64
C GLY A 70 -3.03 -2.79 8.47
N THR A 71 -3.79 -1.93 7.79
CA THR A 71 -4.72 -1.01 8.44
C THR A 71 -5.89 -1.76 9.08
N LEU A 72 -6.50 -2.70 8.36
CA LEU A 72 -7.56 -3.58 8.90
C LEU A 72 -7.02 -4.43 10.04
N LEU A 73 -5.85 -5.05 9.85
CA LEU A 73 -5.20 -5.87 10.86
C LEU A 73 -4.97 -5.09 12.16
N GLY A 74 -4.47 -3.86 12.07
CA GLY A 74 -4.29 -2.98 13.23
C GLY A 74 -5.61 -2.65 13.92
N MET A 75 -6.60 -2.19 13.15
CA MET A 75 -7.92 -1.82 13.68
C MET A 75 -8.59 -2.97 14.43
N ILE A 76 -8.56 -4.19 13.87
CA ILE A 76 -9.22 -5.35 14.47
C ILE A 76 -8.38 -5.96 15.60
N ARG A 77 -7.06 -6.07 15.45
CA ARG A 77 -6.20 -6.74 16.43
C ARG A 77 -5.84 -5.87 17.63
N GLU A 78 -5.54 -4.60 17.39
CA GLU A 78 -4.96 -3.70 18.39
C GLU A 78 -5.85 -2.50 18.70
N GLY A 79 -7.00 -2.35 18.02
CA GLY A 79 -7.85 -1.16 18.13
C GLY A 79 -7.17 0.11 17.63
N ARG A 80 -6.07 -0.02 16.87
CA ARG A 80 -5.23 1.08 16.39
C ARG A 80 -4.35 0.66 15.21
N PHE A 81 -3.77 1.61 14.49
CA PHE A 81 -2.75 1.30 13.46
C PHE A 81 -1.58 0.52 14.07
N LEU A 82 -1.00 -0.40 13.29
CA LEU A 82 0.19 -1.11 13.74
C LEU A 82 1.32 -0.09 13.90
N ARG A 83 2.09 -0.22 15.00
CA ARG A 83 3.18 0.73 15.32
C ARG A 83 4.16 0.95 14.17
N HIS A 84 4.29 -0.03 13.26
CA HIS A 84 5.24 -0.02 12.16
C HIS A 84 4.62 0.32 10.79
N ASP A 85 3.32 0.60 10.71
CA ASP A 85 2.65 0.99 9.45
C ASP A 85 3.18 2.32 8.94
N ALA A 86 3.46 2.39 7.64
CA ALA A 86 4.02 3.56 6.97
C ALA A 86 3.09 4.14 5.88
N ASP A 87 1.91 3.56 5.77
CA ASP A 87 0.82 3.82 4.83
C ASP A 87 -0.50 3.36 5.46
N LEU A 88 -1.60 3.74 4.82
CA LEU A 88 -2.95 3.26 5.04
C LEU A 88 -3.37 2.41 3.83
N ASP A 89 -4.04 1.28 4.05
CA ASP A 89 -4.43 0.33 3.01
C ASP A 89 -5.95 0.33 2.84
N ILE A 90 -6.40 0.50 1.60
CA ILE A 90 -7.81 0.56 1.21
C ILE A 90 -8.05 -0.39 0.04
N GLY A 91 -9.09 -1.20 0.12
CA GLY A 91 -9.57 -2.04 -0.98
C GLY A 91 -10.76 -1.40 -1.67
N ILE A 92 -10.72 -1.27 -3.00
CA ILE A 92 -11.87 -0.87 -3.81
C ILE A 92 -12.52 -2.12 -4.41
N ILE A 93 -13.82 -2.28 -4.22
CA ILE A 93 -14.63 -3.35 -4.79
C ILE A 93 -15.20 -2.87 -6.12
N GLY A 94 -15.22 -3.74 -7.15
CA GLY A 94 -15.84 -3.40 -8.44
C GLY A 94 -15.13 -2.28 -9.19
N ALA A 95 -13.79 -2.22 -9.14
CA ALA A 95 -12.99 -1.16 -9.74
C ALA A 95 -12.96 -1.22 -11.28
N SER A 96 -14.06 -0.82 -11.92
CA SER A 96 -14.13 -0.53 -13.36
C SER A 96 -13.28 0.69 -13.73
N THR A 97 -13.12 0.96 -15.02
CA THR A 97 -12.44 2.19 -15.49
C THR A 97 -13.13 3.43 -14.94
N ASP A 98 -14.46 3.53 -15.06
CA ASP A 98 -15.24 4.67 -14.58
C ASP A 98 -15.11 4.87 -13.07
N VAL A 99 -15.08 3.77 -12.28
CA VAL A 99 -14.86 3.85 -10.83
C VAL A 99 -13.46 4.38 -10.51
N LYS A 100 -12.43 3.99 -11.26
CA LYS A 100 -11.05 4.49 -11.07
C LYS A 100 -10.93 5.97 -11.45
N ASP A 101 -11.60 6.40 -12.51
CA ASP A 101 -11.61 7.80 -12.91
C ASP A 101 -12.35 8.66 -11.87
N CYS A 102 -13.53 8.20 -11.43
CA CYS A 102 -14.27 8.82 -10.35
C CYS A 102 -13.43 8.90 -9.05
N LEU A 103 -12.76 7.79 -8.66
CA LEU A 103 -11.86 7.75 -7.51
C LEU A 103 -10.78 8.83 -7.59
N ASN A 104 -10.13 8.97 -8.76
CA ASN A 104 -9.09 9.98 -8.97
C ASN A 104 -9.64 11.40 -8.76
N ASP A 105 -10.82 11.69 -9.31
CA ASP A 105 -11.44 13.01 -9.21
C ASP A 105 -11.86 13.34 -7.77
N VAL A 106 -12.51 12.42 -7.07
CA VAL A 106 -13.00 12.67 -5.70
C VAL A 106 -11.87 12.77 -4.70
N LEU A 107 -10.84 11.92 -4.81
CA LEU A 107 -9.66 12.02 -3.96
C LEU A 107 -8.90 13.33 -4.25
N LYS A 108 -8.77 13.73 -5.52
CA LYS A 108 -8.14 15.02 -5.86
C LYS A 108 -8.92 16.20 -5.29
N LYS A 109 -10.26 16.19 -5.39
CA LYS A 109 -11.15 17.22 -4.80
C LYS A 109 -10.99 17.27 -3.28
N ALA A 110 -10.85 16.12 -2.63
CA ALA A 110 -10.61 16.02 -1.18
C ALA A 110 -9.16 16.42 -0.77
N GLY A 111 -8.27 16.74 -1.71
CA GLY A 111 -6.91 17.20 -1.41
C GLY A 111 -5.82 16.12 -1.42
N PHE A 112 -6.17 14.90 -1.84
CA PHE A 112 -5.19 13.84 -2.08
C PHE A 112 -4.46 14.08 -3.41
N ARG A 113 -3.16 13.79 -3.43
CA ARG A 113 -2.35 13.82 -4.65
C ARG A 113 -1.95 12.42 -5.05
N LEU A 114 -2.30 12.01 -6.27
CA LEU A 114 -1.79 10.77 -6.86
C LEU A 114 -0.26 10.80 -6.82
N SER A 115 0.34 9.72 -6.33
CA SER A 115 1.79 9.57 -6.26
C SER A 115 2.30 8.56 -7.24
N VAL A 116 1.65 7.39 -7.33
CA VAL A 116 2.10 6.30 -8.20
C VAL A 116 0.91 5.42 -8.56
N SER A 117 0.89 4.95 -9.80
CA SER A 117 -0.04 3.92 -10.28
C SER A 117 0.74 2.64 -10.58
N PHE A 118 0.18 1.49 -10.22
CA PHE A 118 0.75 0.19 -10.50
C PHE A 118 -0.11 -0.55 -11.54
N TRP A 119 0.58 -1.16 -12.50
CA TRP A 119 -0.01 -1.76 -13.68
C TRP A 119 0.44 -3.21 -13.80
N PHE A 120 -0.50 -4.06 -14.19
CA PHE A 120 -0.24 -5.46 -14.49
C PHE A 120 -1.07 -5.87 -15.70
N LYS A 121 -0.43 -6.49 -16.70
CA LYS A 121 -1.07 -6.93 -17.94
C LYS A 121 -1.96 -5.86 -18.60
N GLY A 122 -1.45 -4.63 -18.66
CA GLY A 122 -2.14 -3.48 -19.29
C GLY A 122 -3.28 -2.86 -18.46
N SER A 123 -3.56 -3.37 -17.25
CA SER A 123 -4.58 -2.82 -16.35
C SER A 123 -3.95 -2.12 -15.16
N CYS A 124 -4.46 -0.95 -14.78
CA CYS A 124 -4.14 -0.32 -13.50
C CYS A 124 -4.81 -1.13 -12.38
N VAL A 125 -4.01 -1.66 -11.45
CA VAL A 125 -4.44 -2.60 -10.40
C VAL A 125 -4.30 -2.05 -8.98
N SER A 126 -3.54 -0.97 -8.81
CA SER A 126 -3.54 -0.19 -7.57
C SER A 126 -2.97 1.21 -7.80
N GLN A 127 -3.33 2.13 -6.91
CA GLN A 127 -2.80 3.49 -6.90
C GLN A 127 -2.46 3.92 -5.48
N SER A 128 -1.36 4.66 -5.31
CA SER A 128 -1.02 5.31 -4.05
C SER A 128 -1.23 6.81 -4.15
N TYR A 129 -1.88 7.37 -3.13
CA TYR A 129 -2.09 8.80 -2.97
C TYR A 129 -1.41 9.31 -1.71
N ILE A 130 -1.13 10.62 -1.69
CA ILE A 130 -0.58 11.32 -0.53
C ILE A 130 -1.57 12.39 -0.08
N TYR A 131 -1.95 12.34 1.19
CA TYR A 131 -2.64 13.42 1.88
C TYR A 131 -1.68 14.02 2.91
N GLY A 132 -1.25 15.27 2.71
CA GLY A 132 -0.22 15.89 3.54
C GLY A 132 1.09 15.10 3.56
N LYS A 133 1.31 14.30 4.61
CA LYS A 133 2.49 13.42 4.79
C LYS A 133 2.15 11.94 4.91
N VAL A 134 0.87 11.57 4.85
CA VAL A 134 0.37 10.20 4.94
C VAL A 134 0.17 9.63 3.55
N LYS A 135 0.61 8.39 3.35
CA LYS A 135 0.40 7.62 2.11
C LYS A 135 -0.82 6.71 2.29
N CYS A 136 -1.66 6.66 1.28
CA CYS A 136 -2.81 5.76 1.21
C CYS A 136 -2.69 4.92 -0.05
N ASP A 137 -2.71 3.60 0.09
CA ASP A 137 -2.68 2.63 -1.01
C ASP A 137 -4.09 2.11 -1.26
N PHE A 138 -4.54 2.24 -2.51
CA PHE A 138 -5.83 1.76 -2.97
C PHE A 138 -5.61 0.56 -3.89
N CYS A 139 -5.90 -0.64 -3.38
CA CYS A 139 -5.86 -1.88 -4.14
C CYS A 139 -7.18 -2.08 -4.87
N PHE A 140 -7.13 -2.33 -6.18
CA PHE A 140 -8.31 -2.55 -7.01
C PHE A 140 -8.61 -4.04 -7.10
N TYR A 141 -9.68 -4.47 -6.45
CA TYR A 141 -10.08 -5.86 -6.47
C TYR A 141 -10.91 -6.19 -7.70
N VAL A 142 -10.53 -7.28 -8.36
CA VAL A 142 -11.28 -7.89 -9.45
C VAL A 142 -12.08 -9.06 -8.88
N GLN A 143 -13.40 -9.00 -9.00
CA GLN A 143 -14.30 -10.06 -8.53
C GLN A 143 -14.40 -11.17 -9.59
N GLN A 144 -14.27 -12.41 -9.14
CA GLN A 144 -14.35 -13.66 -9.91
C GLN A 144 -15.00 -14.73 -9.02
N GLU A 145 -16.33 -14.73 -8.91
CA GLU A 145 -17.07 -15.59 -7.98
C GLU A 145 -16.57 -17.05 -7.95
N PRO A 146 -16.27 -17.62 -6.76
CA PRO A 146 -16.54 -17.10 -5.41
C PRO A 146 -15.44 -16.21 -4.81
N LEU A 147 -14.41 -15.85 -5.58
CA LEU A 147 -13.21 -15.17 -5.10
C LEU A 147 -13.10 -13.74 -5.62
N MET A 148 -12.32 -12.91 -4.93
CA MET A 148 -11.76 -11.67 -5.46
C MET A 148 -10.24 -11.79 -5.49
N LYS A 149 -9.61 -10.97 -6.32
CA LYS A 149 -8.16 -10.88 -6.37
C LYS A 149 -7.65 -9.47 -6.51
N CYS A 150 -6.45 -9.24 -5.96
CA CYS A 150 -5.70 -8.01 -6.10
C CYS A 150 -4.21 -8.33 -6.29
N TRP A 151 -3.41 -7.31 -6.58
CA TRP A 151 -1.97 -7.46 -6.82
C TRP A 151 -1.16 -6.53 -5.94
N LEU A 152 -0.07 -7.07 -5.39
CA LEU A 152 0.99 -6.29 -4.76
C LEU A 152 2.31 -6.53 -5.49
N PHE A 153 3.21 -5.55 -5.38
CA PHE A 153 4.45 -5.55 -6.14
C PHE A 153 5.67 -5.49 -5.24
N ARG A 154 6.66 -6.30 -5.57
CA ARG A 154 7.97 -6.29 -4.93
C ARG A 154 9.05 -6.06 -5.95
N ARG A 155 10.01 -5.22 -5.60
CA ARG A 155 11.25 -5.07 -6.37
C ARG A 155 12.40 -5.79 -5.68
N PHE A 156 13.44 -6.12 -6.44
CA PHE A 156 14.66 -6.77 -5.94
C PHE A 156 14.35 -8.16 -5.33
N VAL A 157 13.57 -8.96 -6.06
CA VAL A 157 13.46 -10.40 -5.79
C VAL A 157 14.75 -11.06 -6.25
N GLU A 158 15.34 -11.87 -5.37
CA GLU A 158 16.57 -12.60 -5.67
C GLU A 158 16.33 -13.55 -6.86
N GLY A 159 17.28 -13.61 -7.80
CA GLY A 159 17.17 -14.43 -9.01
C GLY A 159 16.36 -13.81 -10.15
N TYR A 160 15.87 -12.58 -10.01
CA TYR A 160 15.15 -11.87 -11.08
C TYR A 160 15.98 -10.73 -11.68
N GLU A 161 16.05 -10.71 -13.01
CA GLU A 161 16.59 -9.59 -13.79
C GLU A 161 15.44 -8.76 -14.35
N TYR A 162 15.47 -7.45 -14.09
CA TYR A 162 14.47 -6.50 -14.57
C TYR A 162 15.04 -5.77 -15.78
N SER A 163 14.35 -5.84 -16.91
CA SER A 163 14.75 -5.17 -18.16
C SER A 163 14.49 -3.66 -18.12
N SER A 164 13.55 -3.21 -17.29
CA SER A 164 13.17 -1.80 -17.14
C SER A 164 13.29 -1.29 -15.70
N PRO A 165 13.66 -0.02 -15.47
CA PRO A 165 13.71 0.57 -14.14
C PRO A 165 12.33 0.68 -13.47
N ASN A 166 11.24 0.46 -14.20
CA ASN A 166 9.87 0.52 -13.68
C ASN A 166 9.25 -0.86 -13.45
N GLU A 167 9.98 -1.94 -13.75
CA GLU A 167 9.47 -3.31 -13.55
C GLU A 167 9.58 -3.76 -12.09
N MET A 168 8.59 -4.57 -11.69
CA MET A 168 8.49 -5.19 -10.38
C MET A 168 7.90 -6.60 -10.51
N THR A 169 8.31 -7.49 -9.61
CA THR A 169 7.67 -8.81 -9.48
C THR A 169 6.27 -8.62 -8.92
N ALA A 170 5.27 -9.15 -9.62
CA ALA A 170 3.88 -9.10 -9.21
C ALA A 170 3.51 -10.34 -8.39
N PHE A 171 2.68 -10.14 -7.38
CA PHE A 171 2.06 -11.20 -6.59
C PHE A 171 0.55 -11.02 -6.64
N GLU A 172 -0.15 -12.03 -7.11
CA GLU A 172 -1.62 -12.10 -7.12
C GLU A 172 -2.09 -12.71 -5.80
N PHE A 173 -3.08 -12.10 -5.17
CA PHE A 173 -3.67 -12.57 -3.93
C PHE A 173 -5.12 -12.94 -4.18
N HIS A 174 -5.54 -14.12 -3.74
CA HIS A 174 -6.92 -14.58 -3.91
C HIS A 174 -7.61 -14.66 -2.55
N TYR A 175 -8.74 -14.00 -2.40
CA TYR A 175 -9.55 -14.03 -1.18
C TYR A 175 -10.99 -14.37 -1.51
N THR A 176 -11.75 -14.80 -0.52
CA THR A 176 -13.20 -14.92 -0.66
C THR A 176 -13.79 -13.53 -0.97
N ASN A 177 -14.79 -13.47 -1.84
CA ASN A 177 -15.45 -12.21 -2.17
C ASN A 177 -16.02 -11.53 -0.91
N VAL A 178 -15.75 -10.23 -0.78
CA VAL A 178 -16.38 -9.37 0.23
C VAL A 178 -17.73 -8.92 -0.35
N ASN A 179 -18.77 -9.69 -0.06
CA ASN A 179 -20.14 -9.41 -0.54
C ASN A 179 -20.90 -8.43 0.37
N GLU A 180 -20.51 -8.37 1.63
CA GLU A 180 -21.16 -7.53 2.63
C GLU A 180 -20.11 -6.73 3.40
N LEU A 181 -20.44 -5.47 3.64
CA LEU A 181 -19.63 -4.55 4.43
C LEU A 181 -20.41 -4.14 5.68
N LYS A 182 -19.68 -3.83 6.74
CA LYS A 182 -20.24 -3.20 7.94
C LYS A 182 -19.44 -1.97 8.32
N ALA A 183 -20.11 -1.03 8.96
CA ALA A 183 -19.45 0.11 9.59
C ALA A 183 -18.75 -0.35 10.88
N LEU A 184 -17.53 0.13 11.09
CA LEU A 184 -16.77 0.00 12.32
C LEU A 184 -16.44 1.38 12.85
N GLU A 185 -16.84 1.66 14.09
CA GLU A 185 -16.40 2.81 14.85
C GLU A 185 -15.04 2.51 15.50
N CYS A 186 -14.02 3.29 15.18
CA CYS A 186 -12.69 3.13 15.78
C CYS A 186 -12.02 4.49 15.92
N ASN A 187 -11.54 4.81 17.13
CA ASN A 187 -10.87 6.09 17.43
C ASN A 187 -11.69 7.34 16.99
N GLY A 188 -13.03 7.28 17.13
CA GLY A 188 -13.93 8.39 16.83
C GLY A 188 -14.20 8.63 15.34
N ILE A 189 -13.86 7.68 14.48
CA ILE A 189 -14.23 7.70 13.05
C ILE A 189 -14.98 6.41 12.67
N THR A 190 -15.85 6.53 11.67
CA THR A 190 -16.53 5.42 11.02
C THR A 190 -15.75 4.98 9.79
N MET A 191 -15.53 3.68 9.64
CA MET A 191 -14.93 3.10 8.43
C MET A 191 -15.70 1.85 7.96
N MET A 192 -15.66 1.57 6.66
CA MET A 192 -16.20 0.33 6.11
C MET A 192 -15.17 -0.80 6.21
N ILE A 193 -15.60 -1.97 6.68
CA ILE A 193 -14.80 -3.19 6.77
C ILE A 193 -15.61 -4.39 6.22
N PRO A 194 -14.96 -5.51 5.87
CA PRO A 194 -15.68 -6.75 5.59
C PRO A 194 -16.61 -7.14 6.75
N SER A 195 -17.80 -7.68 6.46
CA SER A 195 -18.77 -8.07 7.49
C SER A 195 -18.21 -9.13 8.46
N ASP A 196 -17.41 -10.07 7.94
CA ASP A 196 -16.58 -11.02 8.71
C ASP A 196 -15.07 -10.70 8.56
N PRO A 197 -14.55 -9.73 9.34
CA PRO A 197 -13.15 -9.35 9.23
C PRO A 197 -12.20 -10.42 9.77
N GLU A 198 -12.64 -11.31 10.68
CA GLU A 198 -11.77 -12.32 11.26
C GLU A 198 -11.42 -13.40 10.25
N SER A 199 -12.42 -13.93 9.53
CA SER A 199 -12.18 -14.90 8.45
C SER A 199 -11.31 -14.28 7.36
N PHE A 200 -11.56 -13.02 6.98
CA PHE A 200 -10.76 -12.33 5.97
C PHE A 200 -9.29 -12.14 6.41
N LEU A 201 -9.04 -11.85 7.70
CA LEU A 201 -7.69 -11.76 8.25
C LEU A 201 -6.99 -13.14 8.34
N VAL A 202 -7.73 -14.22 8.58
CA VAL A 202 -7.19 -15.59 8.48
C VAL A 202 -6.70 -15.88 7.06
N GLU A 203 -7.46 -15.49 6.03
CA GLU A 203 -7.03 -15.69 4.63
C GLU A 203 -5.77 -14.88 4.27
N LYS A 204 -5.64 -13.65 4.80
CA LYS A 204 -4.50 -12.75 4.56
C LYS A 204 -3.25 -13.14 5.34
N TYR A 205 -3.40 -13.57 6.58
CA TYR A 205 -2.29 -13.66 7.53
C TYR A 205 -2.08 -15.05 8.12
N GLY A 206 -3.03 -15.96 7.97
CA GLY A 206 -3.01 -17.31 8.55
C GLY A 206 -3.77 -17.39 9.87
N ASN A 207 -3.90 -18.61 10.42
CA ASN A 207 -4.65 -18.87 11.65
C ASN A 207 -4.07 -18.16 12.89
N ASP A 208 -2.78 -17.81 12.86
CA ASP A 208 -2.06 -17.14 13.94
C ASP A 208 -2.01 -15.61 13.77
N TRP A 209 -2.86 -15.00 12.94
CA TRP A 209 -2.85 -13.56 12.64
C TRP A 209 -2.92 -12.65 13.88
N ARG A 210 -3.52 -13.15 14.98
CA ARG A 210 -3.58 -12.45 16.28
C ARG A 210 -2.22 -12.35 16.99
N ILE A 211 -1.23 -13.15 16.59
CA ILE A 211 0.12 -13.15 17.15
C ILE A 211 1.04 -12.32 16.23
N PRO A 212 1.67 -11.23 16.73
CA PRO A 212 2.55 -10.40 15.90
C PRO A 212 3.75 -11.18 15.34
N ASN A 213 3.83 -11.31 14.01
CA ASN A 213 4.97 -11.92 13.33
C ASN A 213 5.97 -10.86 12.83
N LYS A 214 7.08 -10.69 13.56
CA LYS A 214 8.15 -9.72 13.19
C LYS A 214 8.90 -10.07 11.91
N LYS A 215 8.80 -11.33 11.44
CA LYS A 215 9.42 -11.82 10.21
C LYS A 215 8.41 -11.89 9.06
N TRP A 216 7.24 -11.26 9.21
CA TRP A 216 6.19 -11.26 8.19
C TRP A 216 6.70 -10.73 6.85
N ARG A 217 6.39 -11.47 5.79
CA ARG A 217 6.70 -11.12 4.40
C ARG A 217 5.41 -11.31 3.62
N TYR A 218 4.78 -10.23 3.18
CA TYR A 218 3.47 -10.29 2.53
C TYR A 218 3.44 -11.21 1.30
N TRP A 219 4.57 -11.33 0.59
CA TRP A 219 4.68 -12.21 -0.59
C TRP A 219 4.77 -13.70 -0.25
N LEU A 220 4.82 -14.05 1.04
CA LEU A 220 4.69 -15.41 1.57
C LEU A 220 3.34 -15.62 2.29
N ALA A 221 2.38 -14.70 2.12
CA ALA A 221 1.07 -14.84 2.71
C ALA A 221 0.36 -16.11 2.19
N PRO A 222 -0.57 -16.71 2.98
CA PRO A 222 -1.18 -18.00 2.65
C PRO A 222 -1.82 -18.08 1.27
N ARG A 223 -2.39 -16.97 0.79
CA ARG A 223 -3.08 -16.90 -0.50
C ARG A 223 -2.37 -16.03 -1.54
N ALA A 224 -1.07 -15.80 -1.38
CA ALA A 224 -0.23 -15.14 -2.36
C ALA A 224 0.28 -16.13 -3.41
N LYS A 225 0.24 -15.73 -4.69
CA LYS A 225 0.87 -16.43 -5.80
C LYS A 225 1.75 -15.47 -6.57
N GLN A 226 3.01 -15.84 -6.78
CA GLN A 226 3.90 -15.05 -7.62
C GLN A 226 3.49 -15.18 -9.09
N CYS A 227 3.40 -14.07 -9.80
CA CYS A 227 3.15 -14.06 -11.24
C CYS A 227 4.44 -14.33 -12.03
N ASN A 228 4.30 -14.89 -13.23
CA ASN A 228 5.42 -15.07 -14.15
C ASN A 228 5.79 -13.78 -14.87
N GLU A 229 4.81 -12.91 -15.08
CA GLU A 229 5.00 -11.61 -15.72
C GLU A 229 5.32 -10.52 -14.69
N PHE A 230 6.10 -9.53 -15.12
CA PHE A 230 6.34 -8.33 -14.32
C PHE A 230 5.17 -7.36 -14.39
N GLY A 231 4.93 -6.66 -13.28
CA GLY A 231 4.17 -5.43 -13.27
C GLY A 231 5.05 -4.21 -13.50
N GLN A 232 4.41 -3.06 -13.66
CA GLN A 232 5.06 -1.78 -13.86
C GLN A 232 4.50 -0.74 -12.90
N PHE A 233 5.31 0.24 -12.52
CA PHE A 233 4.83 1.41 -11.78
C PHE A 233 5.14 2.70 -12.54
N HIS A 234 4.24 3.68 -12.40
CA HIS A 234 4.36 4.99 -13.03
C HIS A 234 4.08 6.06 -11.98
N TYR A 235 5.06 6.94 -11.73
CA TYR A 235 4.83 8.11 -10.89
C TYR A 235 3.95 9.11 -11.63
N ALA A 236 3.07 9.78 -10.87
CA ALA A 236 2.32 10.93 -11.37
C ALA A 236 3.20 12.19 -11.45
#